data_AF-A0A661STN1-F1
#
_entry.id   AF-A0A661STN1-F1
#
_cell.length_a   1.000
_cell.length_b   1.000
_cell.length_c   1.000
_cell.angle_alpha   90.00
_cell.angle_beta   90.00
_cell.angle_gamma   90.00
#
_symmetry.space_group_name_H-M   'P 1'
#
loop_
_entity.id
_entity.type
_entity.pdbx_description
1 polymer ?
#
loop_
_entity_poly.entity_id
_entity_poly.type
_entity_poly.pdbx_seq_one_letter_code
_entity_poly.pdbx_strand_id
1 'polypeptide(L)'
;MPGCRQEVSVEIWRIVDTQERPDLSARIRKNEIHTVIRGNCGHKGRINAPLLVNVPEKEALFFVRTEKTSEVENRNTRAMLVKKLAASFEEISEYLDTVEILDQDELPRVFRESNERPVQKRVSSSGKNSAAGIDMPGQLHLILSEISQLSQLKDMPRRVELCRQALMLVNRHQNPPLWAMLSGELGNSLQQKSLG
;
A
#
# COMPACT_ATOMS: atom_id res chain seq x y z
N MET A 1 14.11 -31.61 -19.25
CA MET A 1 15.35 -31.97 -18.55
C MET A 1 15.06 -32.20 -17.06
N PRO A 2 15.46 -33.33 -16.46
CA PRO A 2 15.27 -33.61 -15.04
C PRO A 2 16.48 -33.13 -14.25
N GLY A 3 16.33 -32.17 -13.32
CA GLY A 3 17.49 -31.70 -12.54
C GLY A 3 17.31 -30.47 -11.63
N CYS A 4 16.10 -29.97 -11.41
CA CYS A 4 15.90 -28.81 -10.53
C CYS A 4 14.91 -29.14 -9.41
N ARG A 5 15.30 -30.06 -8.51
CA ARG A 5 14.56 -30.37 -7.28
C ARG A 5 15.35 -29.85 -6.08
N GLN A 6 15.38 -28.54 -5.92
CA GLN A 6 15.80 -27.89 -4.67
C GLN A 6 14.55 -27.46 -3.90
N GLU A 7 14.52 -27.75 -2.61
CA GLU A 7 13.51 -27.24 -1.70
C GLU A 7 13.73 -25.74 -1.53
N VAL A 8 12.81 -24.94 -2.04
CA VAL A 8 12.81 -23.50 -1.86
C VAL A 8 11.81 -23.20 -0.76
N SER A 9 12.29 -22.65 0.37
CA SER A 9 11.42 -22.08 1.39
C SER A 9 10.83 -20.78 0.83
N VAL A 10 9.52 -20.75 0.61
CA VAL A 10 8.82 -19.59 0.07
C VAL A 10 7.75 -19.17 1.06
N GLU A 11 7.80 -17.91 1.44
CA GLU A 11 6.76 -17.29 2.26
C GLU A 11 5.54 -16.94 1.38
N ILE A 12 4.39 -17.56 1.70
CA ILE A 12 3.14 -17.39 0.95
C ILE A 12 2.24 -16.45 1.74
N TRP A 13 2.14 -15.21 1.28
CA TRP A 13 1.24 -14.20 1.83
C TRP A 13 -0.20 -14.43 1.35
N ARG A 14 -1.16 -14.53 2.28
CA ARG A 14 -2.58 -14.80 1.97
C ARG A 14 -3.52 -13.62 2.23
N ILE A 15 -3.15 -12.76 3.18
CA ILE A 15 -3.83 -11.49 3.46
C ILE A 15 -2.74 -10.43 3.46
N VAL A 16 -2.92 -9.39 2.66
CA VAL A 16 -1.98 -8.27 2.55
C VAL A 16 -2.75 -7.00 2.78
N ASP A 17 -2.44 -6.33 3.87
CA ASP A 17 -2.88 -4.95 4.07
C ASP A 17 -1.85 -4.00 3.45
N THR A 18 -2.28 -3.19 2.48
CA THR A 18 -1.37 -2.30 1.76
C THR A 18 -0.93 -1.08 2.57
N GLN A 19 -1.64 -0.77 3.65
CA GLN A 19 -1.25 0.26 4.61
C GLN A 19 -0.21 -0.26 5.60
N GLU A 20 -0.36 -1.48 6.10
CA GLU A 20 0.58 -2.08 7.06
C GLU A 20 1.84 -2.66 6.40
N ARG A 21 1.71 -3.16 5.16
CA ARG A 21 2.77 -3.84 4.41
C ARG A 21 3.03 -3.18 3.06
N PRO A 22 3.62 -1.96 3.04
CA PRO A 22 3.96 -1.27 1.80
C PRO A 22 5.04 -2.01 0.98
N ASP A 23 5.85 -2.85 1.62
CA ASP A 23 6.80 -3.74 0.95
C ASP A 23 6.07 -4.77 0.05
N LEU A 24 4.98 -5.35 0.55
CA LEU A 24 4.17 -6.32 -0.19
C LEU A 24 3.33 -5.63 -1.27
N SER A 25 2.86 -4.40 -1.03
CA SER A 25 2.17 -3.62 -2.06
C SER A 25 3.10 -3.29 -3.25
N ALA A 26 4.37 -2.97 -2.98
CA ALA A 26 5.37 -2.78 -4.03
C ALA A 26 5.61 -4.07 -4.84
N ARG A 27 5.61 -5.23 -4.18
CA ARG A 27 5.70 -6.55 -4.86
C ARG A 27 4.45 -6.86 -5.69
N ILE A 28 3.26 -6.49 -5.21
CA ILE A 28 2.01 -6.62 -5.97
C ILE A 28 2.07 -5.79 -7.25
N ARG A 29 2.52 -4.52 -7.18
CA ARG A 29 2.69 -3.64 -8.35
C ARG A 29 3.65 -4.20 -9.40
N LYS A 30 4.67 -4.94 -8.96
CA LYS A 30 5.64 -5.61 -9.84
C LYS A 30 5.22 -6.99 -10.33
N ASN A 31 4.06 -7.49 -9.88
CA ASN A 31 3.62 -8.87 -10.09
C ASN A 31 4.60 -9.92 -9.50
N GLU A 32 5.15 -9.64 -8.32
CA GLU A 32 6.21 -10.41 -7.66
C GLU A 32 5.83 -10.95 -6.27
N ILE A 33 4.58 -10.77 -5.84
CA ILE A 33 4.13 -11.14 -4.49
C ILE A 33 4.28 -12.65 -4.19
N HIS A 34 4.08 -13.49 -5.21
CA HIS A 34 4.23 -14.96 -5.14
C HIS A 34 5.20 -15.49 -6.20
N THR A 35 6.15 -14.65 -6.60
CA THR A 35 7.20 -15.04 -7.55
C THR A 35 8.35 -15.69 -6.82
N VAL A 36 8.78 -16.85 -7.32
CA VAL A 36 9.87 -17.65 -6.80
C VAL A 36 10.96 -17.73 -7.85
N ILE A 37 12.18 -17.40 -7.45
CA ILE A 37 13.36 -17.60 -8.27
C ILE A 37 14.02 -18.89 -7.80
N ARG A 38 14.06 -19.91 -8.66
CA ARG A 38 14.81 -21.13 -8.35
C ARG A 38 16.32 -20.84 -8.47
N GLY A 39 17.03 -20.89 -7.35
CA GLY A 39 18.42 -20.45 -7.21
C GLY A 39 19.40 -21.06 -8.22
N ASN A 40 19.23 -22.32 -8.61
CA ASN A 40 20.17 -23.01 -9.50
C ASN A 40 19.89 -22.91 -11.00
N CYS A 41 18.69 -22.53 -11.40
CA CYS A 41 18.32 -22.48 -12.82
C CYS A 41 17.83 -21.11 -13.29
N GLY A 42 17.64 -20.15 -12.37
CA GLY A 42 17.14 -18.82 -12.70
C GLY A 42 15.69 -18.80 -13.19
N HIS A 43 15.01 -19.96 -13.25
CA HIS A 43 13.62 -20.02 -13.66
C HIS A 43 12.74 -19.32 -12.63
N LYS A 44 12.05 -18.28 -13.09
CA LYS A 44 10.97 -17.63 -12.36
C LYS A 44 9.73 -18.53 -12.45
N GLY A 45 9.26 -19.01 -11.31
CA GLY A 45 7.98 -19.66 -11.16
C GLY A 45 7.02 -18.74 -10.40
N ARG A 46 5.73 -18.86 -10.67
CA ARG A 46 4.70 -18.23 -9.84
C ARG A 46 3.98 -19.31 -9.04
N ILE A 47 3.77 -19.03 -7.76
CA ILE A 47 2.89 -19.85 -6.94
C ILE A 47 1.47 -19.31 -7.13
N ASN A 48 0.57 -20.20 -7.56
CA ASN A 48 -0.85 -19.92 -7.60
C ASN A 48 -1.42 -20.10 -6.18
N ALA A 49 -1.37 -19.03 -5.38
CA ALA A 49 -1.87 -19.02 -4.01
C ALA A 49 -2.99 -18.00 -3.84
N PRO A 50 -4.01 -18.30 -3.01
CA PRO A 50 -5.10 -17.37 -2.76
C PRO A 50 -4.60 -16.15 -1.99
N LEU A 51 -4.97 -14.96 -2.46
CA LEU A 51 -4.53 -13.69 -1.91
C LEU A 51 -5.74 -12.77 -1.72
N LEU A 52 -5.90 -12.25 -0.51
CA LEU A 52 -6.80 -11.15 -0.19
C LEU A 52 -5.96 -9.88 0.02
N VAL A 53 -6.27 -8.82 -0.72
CA VAL A 53 -5.54 -7.54 -0.62
C VAL A 53 -6.48 -6.47 -0.09
N ASN A 54 -6.19 -6.01 1.12
CA ASN A 54 -6.89 -4.90 1.74
C ASN A 54 -6.27 -3.57 1.31
N VAL A 55 -7.10 -2.67 0.78
CA VAL A 55 -6.70 -1.32 0.37
C VAL A 55 -7.56 -0.30 1.10
N PRO A 56 -7.30 -0.05 2.40
CA PRO A 56 -8.10 0.89 3.18
C PRO A 56 -8.08 2.33 2.64
N GLU A 57 -7.06 2.72 1.86
CA GLU A 57 -7.02 4.05 1.21
C GLU A 57 -8.12 4.22 0.14
N LYS A 58 -8.52 3.12 -0.51
CA LYS A 58 -9.57 3.10 -1.53
C LYS A 58 -10.88 2.51 -1.00
N GLU A 59 -10.93 2.16 0.29
CA GLU A 59 -12.02 1.35 0.88
C GLU A 59 -12.38 0.17 -0.01
N ALA A 60 -11.35 -0.57 -0.46
CA ALA A 60 -11.51 -1.63 -1.43
C ALA A 60 -10.84 -2.92 -0.96
N LEU A 61 -11.51 -4.04 -1.20
CA LEU A 61 -11.03 -5.37 -0.88
C LEU A 61 -10.98 -6.24 -2.13
N PHE A 62 -9.79 -6.71 -2.48
CA PHE A 62 -9.57 -7.51 -3.69
C PHE A 62 -9.26 -8.97 -3.32
N PHE A 63 -9.97 -9.90 -3.92
CA PHE A 63 -9.66 -11.33 -3.85
C PHE A 63 -9.08 -11.81 -5.18
N VAL A 64 -7.86 -12.30 -5.14
CA VAL A 64 -7.20 -12.91 -6.29
C VAL A 64 -7.59 -14.38 -6.38
N ARG A 65 -8.19 -14.73 -7.51
CA ARG A 65 -8.61 -16.10 -7.81
C ARG A 65 -7.40 -17.01 -7.98
N THR A 66 -7.61 -18.28 -7.63
CA THR A 66 -6.67 -19.34 -8.00
C THR A 66 -7.15 -20.04 -9.27
N GLU A 67 -6.40 -19.93 -10.37
CA GLU A 67 -6.79 -20.36 -11.73
C GLU A 67 -7.06 -21.87 -11.89
N LYS A 68 -6.60 -22.71 -10.96
CA LYS A 68 -6.75 -24.18 -11.01
C LYS A 68 -7.74 -24.72 -9.99
N THR A 69 -8.56 -23.84 -9.43
CA THR A 69 -9.45 -24.12 -8.31
C THR A 69 -10.89 -23.85 -8.71
N SER A 70 -11.84 -24.62 -8.17
CA SER A 70 -13.26 -24.41 -8.47
C SER A 70 -13.77 -23.05 -7.96
N GLU A 71 -14.83 -22.52 -8.57
CA GLU A 71 -15.49 -21.29 -8.12
C GLU A 71 -15.99 -21.39 -6.66
N VAL A 72 -16.49 -22.57 -6.28
CA VAL A 72 -16.97 -22.83 -4.91
C VAL A 72 -15.82 -22.77 -3.91
N GLU A 73 -14.68 -23.38 -4.25
CA GLU A 73 -13.51 -23.39 -3.40
C GLU A 73 -12.83 -22.00 -3.32
N ASN A 74 -12.79 -21.25 -4.42
CA ASN A 74 -12.39 -19.84 -4.43
C ASN A 74 -13.33 -19.00 -3.53
N ARG A 75 -14.66 -19.21 -3.62
CA ARG A 75 -15.63 -18.52 -2.76
C ARG A 75 -15.44 -18.84 -1.27
N ASN A 76 -15.25 -20.12 -0.93
CA ASN A 76 -15.03 -20.55 0.44
C ASN A 76 -13.72 -19.98 1.00
N THR A 77 -12.66 -20.00 0.18
CA THR A 77 -11.37 -19.42 0.55
C THR A 77 -11.48 -17.92 0.76
N ARG A 78 -12.17 -17.20 -0.14
CA ARG A 78 -12.45 -15.76 0.00
C ARG A 78 -13.17 -15.48 1.31
N ALA A 79 -14.29 -16.14 1.57
CA ALA A 79 -15.08 -15.94 2.79
C ALA A 79 -14.26 -16.21 4.06
N MET A 80 -13.43 -17.26 4.06
CA MET A 80 -12.53 -17.55 5.16
C MET A 80 -11.49 -16.43 5.38
N LEU A 81 -10.88 -15.90 4.31
CA LEU A 81 -9.89 -14.83 4.42
C LEU A 81 -10.52 -13.51 4.87
N VAL A 82 -11.71 -13.16 4.35
CA VAL A 82 -12.46 -11.98 4.77
C VAL A 82 -12.83 -12.07 6.24
N LYS A 83 -13.34 -13.23 6.70
CA LYS A 83 -13.64 -13.45 8.11
C LYS A 83 -12.41 -13.30 9.01
N LYS A 84 -11.25 -13.78 8.56
CA LYS A 84 -9.99 -13.61 9.29
C LYS A 84 -9.56 -12.15 9.37
N LEU A 85 -9.66 -11.43 8.25
CA LEU A 85 -9.36 -10.00 8.19
C LEU A 85 -10.29 -9.20 9.10
N ALA A 86 -11.60 -9.43 9.01
CA ALA A 86 -12.61 -8.75 9.84
C ALA A 86 -12.39 -8.97 11.33
N ALA A 87 -11.89 -10.15 11.75
CA ALA A 87 -11.58 -10.43 13.15
C ALA A 87 -10.38 -9.63 13.69
N SER A 88 -9.58 -9.01 12.82
CA SER A 88 -8.49 -8.11 13.20
C SER A 88 -8.93 -6.66 13.42
N PHE A 89 -10.17 -6.30 13.05
CA PHE A 89 -10.72 -4.97 13.28
C PHE A 89 -11.55 -4.94 14.57
N GLU A 90 -11.45 -3.85 15.31
CA GLU A 90 -12.35 -3.58 16.46
C GLU A 90 -13.78 -3.25 15.98
N GLU A 91 -13.89 -2.55 14.85
CA GLU A 91 -15.15 -2.24 14.19
C GLU A 91 -15.08 -2.64 12.71
N ILE A 92 -16.06 -3.42 12.26
CA ILE A 92 -16.09 -3.96 10.90
C ILE A 92 -16.46 -2.83 9.93
N SER A 93 -15.56 -2.51 9.01
CA SER A 93 -15.84 -1.52 7.97
C SER A 93 -16.79 -2.06 6.90
N GLU A 94 -17.76 -1.26 6.46
CA GLU A 94 -18.77 -1.64 5.47
C GLU A 94 -18.17 -2.11 4.13
N TYR A 95 -16.99 -1.59 3.75
CA TYR A 95 -16.34 -1.98 2.50
C TYR A 95 -15.82 -3.43 2.48
N LEU A 96 -15.70 -4.09 3.64
CA LEU A 96 -15.29 -5.49 3.72
C LEU A 96 -16.33 -6.45 3.11
N ASP A 97 -17.58 -6.00 2.95
CA ASP A 97 -18.64 -6.76 2.26
C ASP A 97 -18.52 -6.67 0.73
N THR A 98 -17.87 -5.62 0.22
CA THR A 98 -17.64 -5.40 -1.20
C THR A 98 -16.29 -5.97 -1.64
N VAL A 99 -16.26 -7.29 -1.88
CA VAL A 99 -15.05 -7.98 -2.34
C VAL A 99 -15.03 -8.10 -3.86
N GLU A 100 -14.15 -7.34 -4.50
CA GLU A 100 -13.89 -7.43 -5.93
C GLU A 100 -13.01 -8.66 -6.21
N ILE A 101 -13.36 -9.41 -7.26
CA ILE A 101 -12.66 -10.63 -7.63
C ILE A 101 -11.81 -10.32 -8.87
N LEU A 102 -10.52 -10.66 -8.80
CA LEU A 102 -9.55 -10.40 -9.85
C LEU A 102 -8.76 -11.65 -10.20
N ASP A 103 -8.26 -11.72 -11.42
CA ASP A 103 -7.18 -12.63 -11.77
C ASP A 103 -5.81 -12.04 -11.34
N GLN A 104 -4.82 -12.91 -11.13
CA GLN A 104 -3.52 -12.47 -10.59
C GLN A 104 -2.81 -11.47 -11.51
N ASP A 105 -3.06 -11.53 -12.82
CA ASP A 105 -2.49 -10.61 -13.82
C ASP A 105 -3.21 -9.25 -13.91
N GLU A 106 -4.41 -9.15 -13.33
CA GLU A 106 -5.16 -7.89 -13.23
C GLU A 106 -4.73 -7.10 -12.00
N LEU A 107 -4.22 -7.77 -10.97
CA LEU A 107 -3.81 -7.16 -9.71
C LEU A 107 -2.83 -6.00 -9.94
N PRO A 108 -1.74 -6.10 -10.72
CA PRO A 108 -0.86 -4.95 -10.96
C PRO A 108 -1.58 -3.76 -11.63
N ARG A 109 -2.63 -3.99 -12.41
CA ARG A 109 -3.37 -2.92 -13.11
C ARG A 109 -4.16 -2.05 -12.13
N VAL A 110 -4.78 -2.67 -11.13
CA VAL A 110 -5.55 -1.97 -10.09
C VAL A 110 -4.65 -1.15 -9.15
N PHE A 111 -3.39 -1.56 -9.02
CA PHE A 111 -2.39 -0.94 -8.16
C PHE A 111 -1.39 -0.03 -8.89
N ARG A 112 -1.42 0.01 -10.23
CA ARG A 112 -0.73 1.06 -10.99
C ARG A 112 -1.38 2.38 -10.62
N GLU A 113 -0.55 3.34 -10.24
CA GLU A 113 -0.98 4.70 -9.91
C GLU A 113 -1.96 5.17 -10.98
N SER A 114 -3.06 5.79 -10.54
CA SER A 114 -4.02 6.52 -11.36
C SER A 114 -3.36 7.76 -12.01
N ASN A 115 -2.25 7.57 -12.73
CA ASN A 115 -1.58 8.60 -13.52
C ASN A 115 -2.12 8.70 -14.94
N GLU A 116 -3.16 7.92 -15.28
CA GLU A 116 -3.90 8.10 -16.52
C GLU A 116 -5.39 8.24 -16.21
N ARG A 117 -5.81 9.48 -15.96
CA ARG A 117 -7.21 9.87 -16.25
C ARG A 117 -7.45 9.61 -17.74
N PRO A 118 -8.49 8.87 -18.14
CA PRO A 118 -8.98 9.00 -19.50
C PRO A 118 -9.55 10.41 -19.64
N VAL A 119 -8.84 11.24 -20.40
CA VAL A 119 -9.36 12.51 -20.91
C VAL A 119 -10.65 12.21 -21.67
N GLN A 120 -11.78 12.78 -21.22
CA GLN A 120 -12.80 13.28 -22.13
C GLN A 120 -13.63 14.41 -21.51
N LYS A 121 -13.21 15.63 -21.88
CA LYS A 121 -13.97 16.87 -22.16
C LYS A 121 -15.44 16.87 -21.73
N ARG A 122 -15.90 17.88 -20.99
CA ARG A 122 -16.27 19.18 -21.59
C ARG A 122 -16.22 20.35 -20.59
N VAL A 123 -15.49 21.37 -21.01
CA VAL A 123 -15.67 22.83 -20.84
C VAL A 123 -16.88 23.28 -20.02
N SER A 124 -16.64 24.05 -18.94
CA SER A 124 -17.02 25.47 -18.83
C SER A 124 -16.61 26.08 -17.49
N SER A 125 -15.66 27.00 -17.59
CA SER A 125 -15.58 28.31 -16.94
C SER A 125 -15.95 28.50 -15.46
N SER A 126 -14.99 29.17 -14.79
CA SER A 126 -15.18 30.33 -13.92
C SER A 126 -15.16 30.05 -12.41
N GLY A 127 -14.16 30.65 -11.75
CA GLY A 127 -14.37 31.26 -10.45
C GLY A 127 -13.49 30.79 -9.31
N LYS A 128 -12.40 31.55 -9.12
CA LYS A 128 -11.93 32.07 -7.82
C LYS A 128 -11.40 31.10 -6.76
N ASN A 129 -10.11 31.29 -6.49
CA ASN A 129 -9.46 31.30 -5.17
C ASN A 129 -10.40 31.21 -3.98
N SER A 130 -10.28 30.13 -3.21
CA SER A 130 -10.15 30.12 -1.76
C SER A 130 -9.92 28.66 -1.35
N ALA A 131 -8.67 28.29 -1.07
CA ALA A 131 -8.39 27.02 -0.40
C ALA A 131 -8.90 27.17 1.04
N ALA A 132 -10.12 26.67 1.23
CA ALA A 132 -10.87 26.67 2.45
C ALA A 132 -10.07 26.04 3.59
N GLY A 133 -10.23 26.65 4.78
CA GLY A 133 -9.63 26.21 6.02
C GLY A 133 -9.96 24.74 6.30
N ILE A 134 -8.93 23.92 6.26
CA ILE A 134 -8.83 22.78 7.15
C ILE A 134 -8.34 23.38 8.46
N ASP A 135 -9.12 23.21 9.52
CA ASP A 135 -8.75 23.56 10.89
C ASP A 135 -7.55 22.67 11.29
N MET A 136 -6.38 23.08 10.82
CA MET A 136 -5.13 22.36 10.99
C MET A 136 -4.57 22.82 12.34
N PRO A 137 -4.24 21.90 13.27
CA PRO A 137 -3.72 22.28 14.57
C PRO A 137 -2.53 23.22 14.35
N GLY A 138 -2.53 24.42 14.93
CA GLY A 138 -1.45 25.41 14.71
C GLY A 138 -0.05 24.83 14.98
N GLN A 139 0.02 23.83 15.85
CA GLN A 139 1.21 23.02 16.14
C GLN A 139 1.75 22.27 14.92
N LEU A 140 0.90 21.71 14.05
CA LEU A 140 1.31 21.01 12.85
C LEU A 140 1.95 21.96 11.83
N HIS A 141 1.40 23.17 11.69
CA HIS A 141 1.97 24.18 10.79
C HIS A 141 3.38 24.61 11.23
N LEU A 142 3.60 24.75 12.54
CA LEU A 142 4.92 25.03 13.10
C LEU A 142 5.92 23.89 12.84
N ILE A 143 5.49 22.63 13.04
CA ILE A 143 6.33 21.46 12.80
C ILE A 143 6.72 21.34 11.32
N LEU A 144 5.77 21.54 10.39
CA LEU A 144 6.05 21.48 8.95
C LEU A 144 7.03 22.57 8.50
N SER A 145 6.88 23.78 9.05
CA SER A 145 7.81 24.89 8.81
C SER A 145 9.22 24.55 9.29
N GLU A 146 9.35 23.99 10.49
CA GLU A 146 10.64 23.58 11.05
C GLU A 146 11.29 22.45 10.21
N ILE A 147 10.53 21.40 9.82
CA ILE A 147 11.03 20.33 8.94
C ILE A 147 11.59 20.89 7.63
N SER A 148 10.92 21.87 7.04
CA SER A 148 11.35 22.47 5.76
C SER A 148 12.68 23.23 5.85
N GLN A 149 13.06 23.68 7.05
CA GLN A 149 14.30 24.43 7.28
C GLN A 149 15.50 23.50 7.57
N LEU A 150 15.25 22.27 8.05
CA LEU A 150 16.28 21.31 8.46
C LEU A 150 16.83 20.54 7.25
N SER A 151 17.66 21.20 6.45
CA SER A 151 18.28 20.64 5.24
C SER A 151 19.67 20.02 5.44
N GLN A 152 20.30 20.23 6.61
CA GLN A 152 21.67 19.77 6.86
C GLN A 152 21.70 18.37 7.48
N LEU A 153 22.77 17.61 7.22
CA LEU A 153 22.99 16.27 7.80
C LEU A 153 22.94 16.25 9.33
N LYS A 154 23.51 17.28 9.99
CA LYS A 154 23.49 17.43 11.45
C LYS A 154 22.08 17.61 12.03
N ASP A 155 21.13 18.03 11.20
CA ASP A 155 19.75 18.31 11.59
C ASP A 155 18.84 17.09 11.40
N MET A 156 19.32 16.01 10.76
CA MET A 156 18.54 14.80 10.47
C MET A 156 17.93 14.12 11.70
N PRO A 157 18.60 14.05 12.88
CA PRO A 157 17.96 13.54 14.09
C PRO A 157 16.74 14.36 14.51
N ARG A 158 16.82 15.69 14.39
CA ARG A 158 15.72 16.61 14.69
C ARG A 158 14.60 16.48 13.66
N ARG A 159 14.93 16.37 12.38
CA ARG A 159 13.96 16.16 11.30
C ARG A 159 13.16 14.87 11.47
N VAL A 160 13.81 13.76 11.84
CA VAL A 160 13.16 12.48 12.15
C VAL A 160 12.14 12.64 13.28
N GLU A 161 12.51 13.32 14.35
CA GLU A 161 11.64 13.54 15.50
C GLU A 161 10.41 14.39 15.13
N LEU A 162 10.62 15.47 14.38
CA LEU A 162 9.54 16.33 13.90
C LEU A 162 8.61 15.59 12.93
N CYS A 163 9.13 14.77 12.02
CA CYS A 163 8.30 13.94 11.14
C CYS A 163 7.41 12.98 11.94
N ARG A 164 7.93 12.37 13.02
CA ARG A 164 7.12 11.51 13.91
C ARG A 164 6.04 12.31 14.62
N GLN A 165 6.37 13.49 15.15
CA GLN A 165 5.40 14.36 15.82
C GLN A 165 4.31 14.85 14.86
N ALA A 166 4.66 15.21 13.63
CA ALA A 166 3.69 15.58 12.60
C ALA A 166 2.76 14.40 12.25
N LEU A 167 3.30 13.17 12.16
CA LEU A 167 2.50 11.97 11.89
C LEU A 167 1.53 11.62 13.03
N MET A 168 1.79 12.05 14.27
CA MET A 168 0.83 11.90 15.37
C MET A 168 -0.33 12.91 15.29
N LEU A 169 -0.11 14.07 14.66
CA LEU A 169 -1.11 15.14 14.53
C LEU A 169 -1.90 15.05 13.22
N VAL A 170 -1.35 14.36 12.22
CA VAL A 170 -2.00 14.15 10.92
C VAL A 170 -2.74 12.83 10.94
N ASN A 171 -4.07 12.89 10.94
CA ASN A 171 -4.87 11.73 10.66
C ASN A 171 -4.75 11.36 9.18
N ARG A 172 -4.32 10.14 8.90
CA ARG A 172 -4.14 9.59 7.56
C ARG A 172 -5.41 9.67 6.70
N HIS A 173 -6.60 9.49 7.29
CA HIS A 173 -7.87 9.55 6.57
C HIS A 173 -8.31 10.98 6.26
N GLN A 174 -7.96 11.95 7.12
CA GLN A 174 -8.32 13.35 6.94
C GLN A 174 -7.38 14.08 5.96
N ASN A 175 -6.11 13.68 5.90
CA ASN A 175 -5.16 14.25 4.94
C ASN A 175 -4.13 13.22 4.43
N PRO A 176 -4.56 12.29 3.56
CA PRO A 176 -3.69 11.25 3.01
C PRO A 176 -2.43 11.79 2.29
N PRO A 177 -2.52 12.86 1.47
CA PRO A 177 -1.35 13.44 0.81
C PRO A 177 -0.29 13.93 1.79
N LEU A 178 -0.70 14.63 2.85
CA LEU A 178 0.22 15.17 3.86
C LEU A 178 0.88 14.04 4.67
N TRP A 179 0.12 13.01 5.02
CA TRP A 179 0.64 11.84 5.72
C TRP A 179 1.69 11.08 4.88
N ALA A 180 1.43 10.89 3.58
CA ALA A 180 2.35 10.23 2.66
C ALA A 180 3.65 11.03 2.49
N MET A 181 3.54 12.35 2.34
CA MET A 181 4.70 13.25 2.27
C MET A 181 5.57 13.13 3.52
N LEU A 182 4.96 13.24 4.72
CA LEU A 182 5.68 13.12 5.99
C LEU A 182 6.34 11.76 6.19
N SER A 183 5.68 10.69 5.75
CA SER A 183 6.22 9.33 5.81
C SER A 183 7.41 9.14 4.87
N GLY A 184 7.36 9.69 3.66
CA GLY A 184 8.47 9.70 2.72
C GLY A 184 9.68 10.49 3.25
N GLU A 185 9.43 11.66 3.83
CA GLU A 185 10.45 12.51 4.46
C GLU A 185 11.14 11.82 5.65
N LEU A 186 10.37 11.09 6.47
CA LEU A 186 10.92 10.26 7.55
C LEU A 186 11.84 9.18 6.99
N GLY A 187 11.42 8.48 5.94
CA GLY A 187 12.21 7.43 5.28
C GLY A 187 13.55 7.96 4.75
N ASN A 188 13.52 9.10 4.05
CA ASN A 188 14.71 9.78 3.54
C ASN A 188 15.67 10.17 4.69
N SER A 189 15.13 10.74 5.78
CA SER A 189 15.93 11.19 6.92
C SER A 189 16.58 10.02 7.68
N LEU A 190 15.91 8.85 7.75
CA LEU A 190 16.45 7.64 8.37
C LEU A 190 17.55 6.98 7.53
N GLN A 191 17.42 6.96 6.19
CA GLN A 191 18.46 6.45 5.31
C GLN A 191 19.75 7.26 5.42
N GLN A 192 19.65 8.59 5.51
CA GLN A 192 20.82 9.46 5.65
C GLN A 192 21.55 9.25 6.98
N LYS A 193 20.84 8.88 8.07
CA LYS A 193 21.47 8.50 9.35
C LYS A 193 22.33 7.24 9.24
N SER A 194 22.00 6.31 8.33
CA SER A 194 22.75 5.06 8.17
C SER A 194 24.06 5.20 7.38
N LEU A 195 24.35 6.39 6.84
CA LEU A 195 25.51 6.69 6.01
C LEU A 195 26.57 7.57 6.72
N GLY A 196 26.41 7.83 8.03
CA GLY A 196 27.30 8.66 8.84
C GLY A 196 27.97 7.90 9.97
#